data_AF-A0A7C5P9T2-F1
#
_entry.id   AF-A0A7C5P9T2-F1
#
_cell.length_a   1.000
_cell.length_b   1.000
_cell.length_c   1.000
_cell.angle_alpha   90.00
_cell.angle_beta   90.00
_cell.angle_gamma   90.00
#
_symmetry.space_group_name_H-M   'P 1'
#
loop_
_entity.id
_entity.type
_entity.pdbx_description
1 polymer ?
#
loop_
_entity_poly.entity_id
_entity_poly.type
_entity_poly.pdbx_seq_one_letter_code
_entity_poly.pdbx_strand_id
1 'polypeptide(L)'
;LEEKVVGWFQGRMEFGPRALGCRSILGDPRSTGMQSVMNLKIKFRESFRPFAPSVLREHAHEWFQVEEGTESPYMLLVAPVHPKVRHPVEEEVKKRVGLEKLAVPRSRIPAVTHVDFSARLQTVDEKRHGRYYRLIRKFFEKTGCPLLVNTSFNVRGEPIVLSPKDAWECFMGTNMDLLVLEDLVLEKEKQPGAKVFPVDQYLARFQPD
;
A
#
# COMPACT_ATOMS: atom_id res chain seq x y z
N LEU A 1 4.05 -13.52 9.25
CA LEU A 1 3.85 -12.64 8.08
C LEU A 1 5.05 -11.72 8.04
N GLU A 2 5.83 -11.79 6.97
CA GLU A 2 7.21 -11.28 6.90
C GLU A 2 7.31 -9.79 6.52
N GLU A 3 6.21 -9.04 6.60
CA GLU A 3 6.15 -7.61 6.23
C GLU A 3 6.75 -7.28 4.85
N LYS A 4 6.64 -8.21 3.90
CA LYS A 4 7.10 -8.05 2.52
C LYS A 4 6.27 -7.02 1.74
N VAL A 5 6.93 -6.25 0.89
CA VAL A 5 6.34 -5.39 -0.13
C VAL A 5 6.10 -6.19 -1.40
N VAL A 6 4.86 -6.15 -1.89
CA VAL A 6 4.41 -6.97 -3.02
C VAL A 6 3.94 -6.10 -4.17
N GLY A 7 4.60 -6.21 -5.33
CA GLY A 7 4.04 -5.74 -6.59
C GLY A 7 2.89 -6.65 -7.01
N TRP A 8 1.74 -6.07 -7.34
CA TRP A 8 0.50 -6.78 -7.66
C TRP A 8 -0.02 -6.31 -9.02
N PHE A 9 0.11 -7.19 -10.00
CA PHE A 9 -0.31 -6.96 -11.37
C PHE A 9 -1.34 -8.02 -11.77
N GLN A 10 -2.59 -7.61 -11.99
CA GLN A 10 -3.69 -8.52 -12.30
C GLN A 10 -4.67 -7.91 -13.30
N GLY A 11 -5.15 -8.72 -14.25
CA GLY A 11 -6.26 -8.41 -15.13
C GLY A 11 -6.19 -7.03 -15.82
N ARG A 12 -7.36 -6.42 -16.00
CA ARG A 12 -7.51 -5.11 -16.63
C ARG A 12 -7.04 -3.99 -15.72
N MET A 13 -6.30 -3.04 -16.26
CA MET A 13 -5.84 -1.86 -15.55
C MET A 13 -7.01 -0.95 -15.13
N GLU A 14 -6.87 -0.32 -13.96
CA GLU A 14 -7.77 0.72 -13.50
C GLU A 14 -7.60 2.05 -14.26
N PHE A 15 -8.68 2.80 -14.45
CA PHE A 15 -8.63 4.12 -15.08
C PHE A 15 -8.42 5.23 -14.04
N GLY A 16 -7.53 6.17 -14.34
CA GLY A 16 -7.25 7.35 -13.50
C GLY A 16 -5.96 7.24 -12.69
N PRO A 17 -5.72 8.19 -11.77
CA PRO A 17 -4.41 8.38 -11.12
C PRO A 17 -4.20 7.49 -9.88
N ARG A 18 -5.11 6.56 -9.59
CA ARG A 18 -5.08 5.70 -8.40
C ARG A 18 -4.99 4.25 -8.83
N ALA A 19 -4.12 3.49 -8.18
CA ALA A 19 -4.24 2.03 -8.22
C ALA A 19 -5.33 1.56 -7.27
N LEU A 20 -6.19 0.71 -7.77
CA LEU A 20 -7.41 0.19 -7.15
C LEU A 20 -7.38 -1.34 -7.09
N GLY A 21 -6.20 -1.95 -7.07
CA GLY A 21 -6.01 -3.39 -6.86
C GLY A 21 -5.72 -4.19 -8.13
N CYS A 22 -5.44 -3.55 -9.27
CA CYS A 22 -5.01 -4.23 -10.50
C CYS A 22 -3.55 -3.89 -10.87
N ARG A 23 -3.08 -2.68 -10.57
CA ARG A 23 -1.67 -2.25 -10.72
C ARG A 23 -1.18 -1.61 -9.43
N SER A 24 -1.05 -2.42 -8.39
CA SER A 24 -0.83 -1.97 -7.01
C SER A 24 0.51 -2.41 -6.44
N ILE A 25 1.06 -1.63 -5.51
CA ILE A 25 2.08 -2.12 -4.57
C ILE A 25 1.38 -2.25 -3.22
N LEU A 26 1.48 -3.44 -2.65
CA LEU A 26 0.79 -3.85 -1.44
C LEU A 26 1.76 -3.97 -0.27
N GLY A 27 1.26 -3.72 0.94
CA GLY A 27 2.02 -3.84 2.17
C GLY A 27 1.12 -4.18 3.37
N ASP A 28 1.74 -4.65 4.45
CA ASP A 28 1.04 -4.93 5.70
C ASP A 28 0.74 -3.62 6.44
N PRO A 29 -0.55 -3.27 6.66
CA PRO A 29 -0.91 -2.00 7.26
C PRO A 29 -0.60 -1.94 8.75
N ARG A 30 -0.41 -3.09 9.41
CA ARG A 30 -0.17 -3.23 10.84
C ARG A 30 1.27 -2.91 11.22
N SER A 31 2.18 -3.05 10.27
CA SER A 31 3.61 -2.78 10.46
C SER A 31 3.86 -1.30 10.76
N THR A 32 4.67 -1.04 11.78
CA THR A 32 5.15 0.31 12.11
C THR A 32 6.23 0.80 11.13
N GLY A 33 6.89 -0.12 10.39
CA GLY A 33 7.95 0.19 9.44
C GLY A 33 7.50 0.31 7.98
N MET A 34 6.37 -0.29 7.61
CA MET A 34 5.93 -0.42 6.21
C MET A 34 5.81 0.92 5.47
N GLN A 35 5.29 1.97 6.12
CA GLN A 35 5.20 3.29 5.50
C GLN A 35 6.58 3.82 5.10
N SER A 36 7.55 3.76 6.03
CA SER A 36 8.93 4.19 5.77
C SER A 36 9.61 3.32 4.71
N VAL A 37 9.44 2.00 4.78
CA VAL A 37 10.01 1.05 3.82
C VAL A 37 9.50 1.34 2.41
N MET A 38 8.18 1.44 2.23
CA MET A 38 7.59 1.71 0.93
C MET A 38 7.98 3.10 0.41
N ASN A 39 7.98 4.13 1.26
CA ASN A 39 8.35 5.48 0.82
C ASN A 39 9.83 5.59 0.41
N LEU A 40 10.76 5.03 1.19
CA LEU A 40 12.19 5.19 0.96
C LEU A 40 12.76 4.17 -0.03
N LYS A 41 12.36 2.90 0.07
CA LYS A 41 12.99 1.81 -0.70
C LYS A 41 12.28 1.52 -2.02
N ILE A 42 11.03 1.96 -2.17
CA ILE A 42 10.18 1.62 -3.32
C ILE A 42 9.76 2.88 -4.07
N LYS A 43 9.26 3.89 -3.36
CA LYS A 43 8.76 5.14 -3.95
C LYS A 43 9.80 6.24 -4.08
N PHE A 44 10.92 6.11 -3.37
CA PHE A 44 12.01 7.09 -3.33
C PHE A 44 11.49 8.51 -3.07
N ARG A 45 10.63 8.62 -2.05
CA ARG A 45 10.00 9.87 -1.62
C ARG A 45 10.04 10.00 -0.09
N GLU A 46 9.59 11.14 0.41
CA GLU A 46 9.62 11.48 1.83
C GLU A 46 8.93 10.40 2.68
N SER A 47 9.61 9.95 3.75
CA SER A 47 9.24 8.76 4.53
C SER A 47 7.85 8.84 5.16
N PHE A 48 7.33 10.04 5.36
CA PHE A 48 6.07 10.31 6.07
C PHE A 48 4.85 10.42 5.16
N ARG A 49 5.00 10.32 3.84
CA ARG A 49 3.82 10.46 2.95
C ARG A 49 2.86 9.30 3.22
N PRO A 50 1.58 9.58 3.50
CA PRO A 50 0.65 8.52 3.83
C PRO A 50 0.32 7.65 2.61
N PHE A 51 -0.11 6.43 2.91
CA PHE A 51 -0.68 5.49 1.96
C PHE A 51 -2.17 5.27 2.25
N ALA A 52 -2.88 4.76 1.24
CA ALA A 52 -4.31 4.50 1.35
C ALA A 52 -4.55 3.04 1.77
N PRO A 53 -5.55 2.76 2.62
CA PRO A 53 -6.01 1.40 2.85
C PRO A 53 -6.98 0.94 1.76
N SER A 54 -6.80 -0.29 1.29
CA SER A 54 -7.85 -1.08 0.66
C SER A 54 -8.48 -1.99 1.71
N VAL A 55 -9.75 -1.81 2.02
CA VAL A 55 -10.49 -2.49 3.10
C VAL A 55 -11.68 -3.26 2.56
N LEU A 56 -11.96 -4.45 3.08
CA LEU A 56 -13.19 -5.18 2.76
C LEU A 56 -14.42 -4.33 3.11
N ARG A 57 -15.34 -4.15 2.14
CA ARG A 57 -16.48 -3.23 2.27
C ARG A 57 -17.31 -3.52 3.52
N GLU A 58 -17.58 -4.79 3.78
CA GLU A 58 -18.33 -5.27 4.94
C GLU A 58 -17.69 -4.91 6.28
N HIS A 59 -16.37 -4.73 6.34
CA HIS A 59 -15.65 -4.41 7.57
C HIS A 59 -15.24 -2.93 7.66
N ALA A 60 -15.53 -2.09 6.67
CA ALA A 60 -15.04 -0.71 6.63
C ALA A 60 -15.49 0.11 7.86
N HIS A 61 -16.76 -0.02 8.25
CA HIS A 61 -17.37 0.66 9.40
C HIS A 61 -16.76 0.25 10.76
N GLU A 62 -16.09 -0.89 10.82
CA GLU A 62 -15.39 -1.34 12.02
C GLU A 62 -14.00 -0.69 12.18
N TRP A 63 -13.38 -0.28 11.08
CA TRP A 63 -12.02 0.25 11.09
C TRP A 63 -11.97 1.76 10.89
N PHE A 64 -13.03 2.33 10.33
CA PHE A 64 -13.17 3.75 10.03
C PHE A 64 -14.56 4.24 10.45
N GLN A 65 -14.68 5.53 10.76
CA GLN A 65 -15.95 6.18 11.08
C GLN A 65 -16.76 6.43 9.81
N VAL A 66 -17.36 5.35 9.29
CA VAL A 66 -18.27 5.35 8.14
C VAL A 66 -19.46 4.44 8.46
N GLU A 67 -20.57 4.61 7.76
CA GLU A 67 -21.74 3.75 7.93
C GLU A 67 -21.47 2.34 7.37
N GLU A 68 -22.15 1.34 7.90
CA GLU A 68 -22.08 -0.03 7.38
C GLU A 68 -22.48 -0.07 5.90
N GLY A 69 -21.66 -0.72 5.09
CA GLY A 69 -21.88 -0.82 3.65
C GLY A 69 -21.50 0.41 2.83
N THR A 70 -20.95 1.47 3.45
CA THR A 70 -20.42 2.66 2.74
C THR A 70 -19.54 2.25 1.57
N GLU A 71 -19.71 2.91 0.43
CA GLU A 71 -18.90 2.69 -0.76
C GLU A 71 -17.88 3.81 -0.96
N SER A 72 -16.60 3.43 -1.09
CA SER A 72 -15.53 4.29 -1.58
C SER A 72 -14.62 3.49 -2.53
N PRO A 73 -15.10 3.07 -3.71
CA PRO A 73 -14.33 2.20 -4.60
C PRO A 73 -13.12 2.89 -5.24
N TYR A 74 -13.05 4.23 -5.21
CA TYR A 74 -12.08 5.01 -6.00
C TYR A 74 -11.03 5.77 -5.18
N MET A 75 -10.89 5.49 -3.88
CA MET A 75 -9.97 6.23 -2.99
C MET A 75 -10.24 7.74 -2.97
N LEU A 76 -11.50 8.16 -2.90
CA LEU A 76 -11.90 9.57 -2.85
C LEU A 76 -12.47 9.98 -1.49
N LEU A 77 -12.94 9.03 -0.68
CA LEU A 77 -13.44 9.29 0.65
C LEU A 77 -12.29 9.28 1.66
N VAL A 78 -12.19 10.36 2.46
CA VAL A 78 -11.35 10.40 3.66
C VAL A 78 -12.26 10.21 4.86
N ALA A 79 -11.90 9.30 5.75
CA ALA A 79 -12.63 9.05 6.98
C ALA A 79 -11.68 8.94 8.18
N PRO A 80 -12.10 9.36 9.38
CA PRO A 80 -11.35 9.08 10.59
C PRO A 80 -11.26 7.57 10.85
N VAL A 81 -10.10 7.09 11.30
CA VAL A 81 -9.92 5.74 11.84
C VAL A 81 -10.84 5.55 13.06
N HIS A 82 -11.49 4.42 13.21
CA HIS A 82 -12.45 4.20 14.30
C HIS A 82 -11.72 4.24 15.68
N PRO A 83 -12.26 4.91 16.71
CA PRO A 83 -11.65 4.97 18.04
C PRO A 83 -11.20 3.63 18.63
N LYS A 84 -11.97 2.54 18.42
CA LYS A 84 -11.65 1.17 18.90
C LYS A 84 -10.36 0.58 18.35
N VAL A 85 -9.82 1.13 17.26
CA VAL A 85 -8.55 0.70 16.66
C VAL A 85 -7.44 1.74 16.80
N ARG A 86 -7.69 2.90 17.45
CA ARG A 86 -6.68 3.93 17.73
C ARG A 86 -5.84 3.57 18.94
N HIS A 87 -4.64 4.13 19.02
CA HIS A 87 -3.81 4.14 20.22
C HIS A 87 -3.89 5.52 20.89
N PRO A 88 -3.85 5.59 22.23
CA PRO A 88 -3.56 6.85 22.92
C PRO A 88 -2.12 7.27 22.59
N VAL A 89 -1.92 8.53 22.20
CA VAL A 89 -0.61 9.00 21.69
C VAL A 89 -0.13 10.30 22.31
N GLU A 90 -0.96 10.95 23.13
CA GLU A 90 -0.73 12.30 23.64
C GLU A 90 0.59 12.39 24.41
N GLU A 91 0.87 11.44 25.31
CA GLU A 91 2.08 11.44 26.14
C GLU A 91 3.34 11.04 25.35
N GLU A 92 3.22 10.13 24.38
CA GLU A 92 4.32 9.74 23.48
C GLU A 92 4.72 10.89 22.55
N VAL A 93 3.74 11.60 21.99
CA VAL A 93 3.97 12.71 21.06
C VAL A 93 4.56 13.92 21.77
N LYS A 94 4.15 14.21 23.02
CA LYS A 94 4.73 15.30 23.84
C LYS A 94 6.24 15.11 24.10
N LYS A 95 6.70 13.86 24.20
CA LYS A 95 8.11 13.52 24.44
C LYS A 95 9.01 13.67 23.21
N ARG A 96 8.44 13.83 22.01
CA ARG A 96 9.17 13.85 20.74
C ARG A 96 9.14 15.23 20.11
N VAL A 97 10.15 15.56 19.31
CA VAL A 97 10.28 16.87 18.64
C VAL A 97 10.29 16.73 17.11
N GLY A 98 9.75 17.74 16.42
CA GLY A 98 9.76 17.79 14.95
C GLY A 98 9.21 16.53 14.27
N LEU A 99 9.98 15.97 13.33
CA LEU A 99 9.62 14.79 12.53
C LEU A 99 9.55 13.50 13.35
N GLU A 100 10.14 13.43 14.55
CA GLU A 100 10.12 12.22 15.38
C GLU A 100 8.70 11.86 15.85
N LYS A 101 7.81 12.85 15.91
CA LYS A 101 6.37 12.67 16.21
C LYS A 101 5.65 11.80 15.17
N LEU A 102 6.21 11.67 13.97
CA LEU A 102 5.64 10.86 12.88
C LEU A 102 5.86 9.37 13.14
N ALA A 103 6.89 9.01 13.90
CA ALA A 103 7.19 7.61 14.22
C ALA A 103 6.29 7.02 15.33
N VAL A 104 5.43 7.82 15.97
CA VAL A 104 4.50 7.33 17.00
C VAL A 104 3.32 6.61 16.33
N PRO A 105 3.11 5.30 16.59
CA PRO A 105 1.97 4.57 16.06
C PRO A 105 0.65 5.12 16.63
N ARG A 106 -0.29 5.47 15.74
CA ARG A 106 -1.58 6.10 16.12
C ARG A 106 -2.76 5.14 16.13
N SER A 107 -2.58 3.94 15.61
CA SER A 107 -3.63 2.93 15.50
C SER A 107 -3.01 1.55 15.30
N ARG A 108 -3.85 0.52 15.32
CA ARG A 108 -3.52 -0.85 14.92
C ARG A 108 -3.09 -0.99 13.46
N ILE A 109 -3.26 0.06 12.65
CA ILE A 109 -2.92 0.12 11.22
C ILE A 109 -2.08 1.38 10.92
N PRO A 110 -0.89 1.52 11.54
CA PRO A 110 -0.13 2.76 11.50
C PRO A 110 0.34 3.14 10.09
N ALA A 111 0.58 2.16 9.19
CA ALA A 111 1.11 2.46 7.86
C ALA A 111 0.18 3.29 6.96
N VAL A 112 -1.13 3.27 7.26
CA VAL A 112 -2.19 3.96 6.51
C VAL A 112 -2.88 5.06 7.32
N THR A 113 -2.48 5.27 8.58
CA THR A 113 -3.10 6.25 9.48
C THR A 113 -2.34 7.57 9.39
N HIS A 114 -3.06 8.64 9.07
CA HIS A 114 -2.51 9.99 9.03
C HIS A 114 -2.26 10.55 10.45
N VAL A 115 -1.53 11.67 10.52
CA VAL A 115 -1.22 12.35 11.79
C VAL A 115 -2.45 12.82 12.56
N ASP A 116 -3.54 13.12 11.84
CA ASP A 116 -4.85 13.55 12.33
C ASP A 116 -5.83 12.38 12.53
N PHE A 117 -5.33 11.14 12.52
CA PHE A 117 -6.11 9.90 12.60
C PHE A 117 -7.07 9.65 11.42
N SER A 118 -6.91 10.34 10.29
CA SER A 118 -7.66 10.04 9.07
C SER A 118 -6.98 8.98 8.19
N ALA A 119 -7.75 8.43 7.24
CA ALA A 119 -7.22 7.62 6.14
C ALA A 119 -8.12 7.78 4.91
N ARG A 120 -7.56 7.61 3.71
CA ARG A 120 -8.30 7.71 2.44
C ARG A 120 -8.66 6.34 1.88
N LEU A 121 -9.93 5.96 1.96
CA LEU A 121 -10.35 4.57 1.85
C LEU A 121 -10.59 4.11 0.42
N GLN A 122 -10.13 2.91 0.08
CA GLN A 122 -10.74 2.08 -0.97
C GLN A 122 -11.57 0.96 -0.33
N THR A 123 -12.87 0.91 -0.59
CA THR A 123 -13.70 -0.24 -0.21
C THR A 123 -13.66 -1.31 -1.29
N VAL A 124 -13.43 -2.56 -0.89
CA VAL A 124 -13.24 -3.71 -1.77
C VAL A 124 -14.33 -4.75 -1.50
N ASP A 125 -15.04 -5.16 -2.55
CA ASP A 125 -16.01 -6.25 -2.55
C ASP A 125 -15.72 -7.27 -3.65
N GLU A 126 -16.33 -8.44 -3.50
CA GLU A 126 -16.14 -9.58 -4.40
C GLU A 126 -16.58 -9.29 -5.84
N LYS A 127 -17.69 -8.58 -6.04
CA LYS A 127 -18.27 -8.34 -7.38
C LYS A 127 -17.36 -7.46 -8.24
N ARG A 128 -16.81 -6.38 -7.67
CA ARG A 128 -15.94 -5.43 -8.40
C ARG A 128 -14.49 -5.88 -8.48
N HIS A 129 -13.97 -6.55 -7.44
CA HIS A 129 -12.52 -6.75 -7.29
C HIS A 129 -12.06 -8.21 -7.30
N GLY A 130 -12.99 -9.18 -7.28
CA GLY A 130 -12.73 -10.61 -7.50
C GLY A 130 -11.49 -11.15 -6.76
N ARG A 131 -10.38 -11.31 -7.49
CA ARG A 131 -9.12 -11.85 -6.95
C ARG A 131 -8.51 -10.96 -5.85
N TYR A 132 -8.61 -9.64 -5.98
CA TYR A 132 -8.10 -8.71 -4.97
C TYR A 132 -8.92 -8.76 -3.67
N TYR A 133 -10.25 -8.91 -3.77
CA TYR A 133 -11.11 -9.18 -2.60
C TYR A 133 -10.68 -10.47 -1.90
N ARG A 134 -10.48 -11.57 -2.66
CA ARG A 134 -10.04 -12.85 -2.09
C ARG A 134 -8.67 -12.77 -1.41
N LEU A 135 -7.74 -11.98 -1.97
CA LEU A 135 -6.44 -11.72 -1.34
C LEU A 135 -6.62 -11.07 0.04
N ILE A 136 -7.37 -9.97 0.11
CA ILE A 136 -7.59 -9.26 1.38
C ILE A 136 -8.36 -10.14 2.37
N ARG A 137 -9.34 -10.92 1.91
CA ARG A 137 -10.06 -11.89 2.76
C ARG A 137 -9.14 -12.95 3.33
N LYS A 138 -8.23 -13.52 2.53
CA LYS A 138 -7.24 -14.49 3.02
C LYS A 138 -6.23 -13.86 3.98
N PHE A 139 -5.87 -12.59 3.76
CA PHE A 139 -5.08 -11.83 4.71
C PHE A 139 -5.84 -11.64 6.03
N PHE A 140 -7.14 -11.29 5.96
CA PHE A 140 -8.01 -11.12 7.12
C PHE A 140 -8.11 -12.40 7.94
N GLU A 141 -8.41 -13.54 7.32
CA GLU A 141 -8.48 -14.86 7.96
C GLU A 141 -7.19 -15.19 8.74
N LYS A 142 -6.03 -14.75 8.26
CA LYS A 142 -4.73 -15.01 8.89
C LYS A 142 -4.33 -13.99 9.96
N THR A 143 -4.92 -12.79 9.95
CA THR A 143 -4.39 -11.64 10.72
C THR A 143 -5.40 -10.96 11.62
N GLY A 144 -6.69 -11.17 11.39
CA GLY A 144 -7.75 -10.34 11.94
C GLY A 144 -7.76 -8.89 11.43
N CYS A 145 -7.01 -8.57 10.36
CA CYS A 145 -6.99 -7.26 9.71
C CYS A 145 -7.58 -7.33 8.29
N PRO A 146 -8.74 -6.69 8.01
CA PRO A 146 -9.44 -6.80 6.73
C PRO A 146 -8.99 -5.75 5.71
N LEU A 147 -7.73 -5.30 5.80
CA LEU A 147 -7.20 -4.27 4.90
C LEU A 147 -5.74 -4.52 4.55
N LEU A 148 -5.32 -3.94 3.43
CA LEU A 148 -3.95 -3.86 2.96
C LEU A 148 -3.55 -2.40 2.72
N VAL A 149 -2.26 -2.10 2.82
CA VAL A 149 -1.73 -0.87 2.22
C VAL A 149 -1.86 -1.00 0.71
N ASN A 150 -2.33 0.04 0.03
CA ASN A 150 -2.35 0.11 -1.42
C ASN A 150 -1.78 1.44 -1.91
N THR A 151 -0.85 1.36 -2.85
CA THR A 151 -0.31 2.49 -3.59
C THR A 151 -0.12 2.12 -5.06
N SER A 152 0.03 3.12 -5.93
CA SER A 152 0.25 2.93 -7.36
C SER A 152 1.45 2.02 -7.64
N PHE A 153 1.41 1.18 -8.65
CA PHE A 153 2.59 0.42 -9.07
C PHE A 153 3.43 1.26 -10.04
N ASN A 154 4.36 2.01 -9.47
CA ASN A 154 5.32 2.91 -10.14
C ASN A 154 6.34 3.47 -9.13
N VAL A 155 7.38 4.15 -9.63
CA VAL A 155 8.23 5.07 -8.87
C VAL A 155 7.79 6.54 -9.07
N ARG A 156 8.45 7.50 -8.43
CA ARG A 156 8.22 8.94 -8.67
C ARG A 156 8.62 9.30 -10.11
N GLY A 157 7.75 10.04 -10.81
CA GLY A 157 7.95 10.45 -12.21
C GLY A 157 7.49 9.41 -13.24
N GLU A 158 7.35 8.16 -12.83
CA GLU A 158 6.87 7.07 -13.69
C GLU A 158 5.33 6.98 -13.68
N PRO A 159 4.67 6.79 -14.83
CA PRO A 159 3.25 6.41 -14.89
C PRO A 159 2.97 5.07 -14.19
N ILE A 160 1.71 4.75 -13.90
CA ILE A 160 1.37 3.40 -13.40
C ILE A 160 1.74 2.37 -14.48
N VAL A 161 2.42 1.28 -14.09
CA VAL A 161 2.83 0.21 -15.01
C VAL A 161 1.63 -0.33 -15.80
N LEU A 162 1.78 -0.47 -17.12
CA LEU A 162 0.70 -0.89 -18.02
C LEU A 162 0.83 -2.36 -18.38
N SER A 163 2.01 -2.76 -18.87
CA SER A 163 2.30 -4.09 -19.38
C SER A 163 3.04 -4.99 -18.36
N PRO A 164 3.02 -6.32 -18.54
CA PRO A 164 3.85 -7.23 -17.75
C PRO A 164 5.33 -6.87 -17.74
N LYS A 165 5.85 -6.35 -18.86
CA LYS A 165 7.22 -5.88 -18.98
C LYS A 165 7.48 -4.67 -18.08
N ASP A 166 6.58 -3.69 -18.06
CA ASP A 166 6.72 -2.50 -17.19
C ASP A 166 6.70 -2.91 -15.72
N ALA A 167 5.80 -3.82 -15.34
CA ALA A 167 5.73 -4.35 -13.98
C ALA A 167 7.01 -5.08 -13.57
N TRP A 168 7.57 -5.88 -14.48
CA TRP A 168 8.83 -6.59 -14.25
C TRP A 168 10.02 -5.63 -14.18
N GLU A 169 10.11 -4.64 -15.07
CA GLU A 169 11.18 -3.62 -15.03
C GLU A 169 11.11 -2.80 -13.74
N CYS A 170 9.91 -2.37 -13.30
CA CYS A 170 9.71 -1.66 -12.04
C CYS A 170 10.04 -2.56 -10.84
N PHE A 171 9.60 -3.82 -10.85
CA PHE A 171 9.97 -4.80 -9.84
C PHE A 171 11.49 -4.99 -9.75
N MET A 172 12.18 -5.15 -10.88
CA MET A 172 13.63 -5.35 -10.92
C MET A 172 14.43 -4.08 -10.63
N GLY A 173 13.90 -2.90 -10.95
CA GLY A 173 14.49 -1.58 -10.70
C GLY A 173 14.19 -0.96 -9.33
N THR A 174 13.40 -1.63 -8.48
CA THR A 174 13.09 -1.19 -7.10
C THR A 174 13.41 -2.27 -6.08
N ASN A 175 13.25 -1.98 -4.78
CA ASN A 175 13.51 -2.95 -3.70
C ASN A 175 12.26 -3.71 -3.25
N MET A 176 11.35 -4.03 -4.18
CA MET A 176 10.20 -4.90 -3.85
C MET A 176 10.67 -6.32 -3.58
N ASP A 177 10.01 -7.01 -2.65
CA ASP A 177 10.37 -8.39 -2.27
C ASP A 177 9.77 -9.42 -3.24
N LEU A 178 8.52 -9.19 -3.66
CA LEU A 178 7.75 -10.09 -4.51
C LEU A 178 7.05 -9.32 -5.64
N LEU A 179 6.87 -9.98 -6.78
CA LEU A 179 5.94 -9.58 -7.83
C LEU A 179 4.96 -10.72 -8.09
N VAL A 180 3.67 -10.46 -7.91
CA VAL A 180 2.60 -11.33 -8.38
C VAL A 180 2.10 -10.81 -9.72
N LEU A 181 2.41 -11.55 -10.78
CA LEU A 181 2.06 -11.24 -12.16
C LEU A 181 1.05 -12.28 -12.65
N GLU A 182 -0.23 -11.93 -12.64
CA GLU A 182 -1.34 -12.87 -12.86
C GLU A 182 -1.21 -14.10 -11.93
N ASP A 183 -0.93 -15.28 -12.48
CA ASP A 183 -0.80 -16.55 -11.75
C ASP A 183 0.66 -16.90 -11.39
N LEU A 184 1.61 -15.99 -11.67
CA LEU A 184 3.03 -16.18 -11.38
C LEU A 184 3.44 -15.39 -10.13
N VAL A 185 4.23 -16.03 -9.27
CA VAL A 185 4.86 -15.38 -8.11
C VAL A 185 6.36 -15.36 -8.34
N LEU A 186 6.93 -14.17 -8.42
CA LEU A 186 8.35 -13.93 -8.63
C LEU A 186 8.95 -13.41 -7.31
N GLU A 187 9.93 -14.14 -6.78
CA GLU A 187 10.74 -13.69 -5.65
C GLU A 187 11.96 -12.94 -6.17
N LYS A 188 12.24 -11.75 -5.63
CA LYS A 188 13.32 -10.88 -6.12
C LYS A 188 14.68 -11.57 -6.11
N GLU A 189 14.94 -12.34 -5.07
CA GLU A 189 16.20 -13.06 -4.87
C GLU A 189 16.35 -14.30 -5.77
N LYS A 190 15.25 -14.77 -6.38
CA LYS A 190 15.21 -16.00 -7.20
C LYS A 190 15.05 -15.70 -8.69
N GLN A 191 15.79 -14.73 -9.21
CA GLN A 191 15.77 -14.31 -10.63
C GLN A 191 17.13 -14.61 -11.31
N PRO A 192 17.45 -15.89 -11.60
CA PRO A 192 18.75 -16.28 -12.13
C PRO A 192 18.97 -15.69 -13.53
N GLY A 193 20.15 -15.10 -13.76
CA GLY A 193 20.49 -14.48 -15.04
C GLY A 193 19.67 -13.24 -15.40
N ALA A 194 18.83 -12.76 -14.48
CA ALA A 194 18.05 -11.54 -14.70
C ALA A 194 18.98 -10.33 -14.77
N LYS A 195 18.65 -9.39 -15.66
CA LYS A 195 19.32 -8.10 -15.73
C LYS A 195 19.17 -7.40 -14.37
N VAL A 196 20.30 -7.08 -13.75
CA VAL A 196 20.31 -6.20 -12.58
C VAL A 196 20.10 -4.78 -13.07
N PHE A 197 19.10 -4.11 -12.52
CA PHE A 197 18.87 -2.69 -12.76
C PHE A 197 19.37 -1.94 -11.53
N PRO A 198 20.52 -1.26 -11.59
CA PRO A 198 20.90 -0.34 -10.52
C PRO A 198 19.76 0.65 -10.32
N VAL A 199 19.28 0.77 -9.09
CA VAL A 199 18.11 1.58 -8.75
C VAL A 199 18.28 3.01 -9.28
N ASP A 200 19.45 3.61 -9.13
CA ASP A 200 19.73 4.97 -9.59
C ASP A 200 19.59 5.11 -11.12
N GLN A 201 20.02 4.09 -11.89
CA GLN A 201 19.85 4.09 -13.34
C GLN A 201 18.40 3.94 -13.76
N TYR A 202 17.62 3.15 -13.00
CA TYR A 202 16.19 3.02 -13.24
C TYR A 202 15.47 4.35 -12.98
N LEU A 203 15.76 5.00 -11.84
CA LEU A 203 15.15 6.27 -11.44
C LEU A 203 15.53 7.43 -12.37
N ALA A 204 16.75 7.43 -12.91
CA ALA A 204 17.20 8.46 -13.85
C ALA A 204 16.34 8.54 -15.12
N ARG A 205 15.64 7.45 -15.51
CA ARG A 205 14.72 7.44 -16.67
C ARG A 205 13.49 8.33 -16.48
N PHE A 206 13.21 8.74 -15.25
CA PHE A 206 11.97 9.44 -14.86
C PHE A 206 12.22 10.76 -14.13
N GLN A 207 13.46 11.24 -14.11
CA GLN A 207 13.75 12.58 -13.62
C GLN A 207 13.25 13.61 -14.64
N PRO A 208 12.60 14.70 -14.19
CA PRO A 208 12.30 15.82 -15.08
C PRO A 208 13.62 16.42 -15.61
N ASP A 209 13.62 16.85 -16.88
CA ASP A 209 14.71 17.63 -17.48
C ASP A 209 14.98 18.94 -16.71
#